data_AF-A0A7U9SDR6-F1
#
_entry.id   AF-A0A7U9SDR6-F1
#
_cell.length_a   1.000
_cell.length_b   1.000
_cell.length_c   1.000
_cell.angle_alpha   90.00
_cell.angle_beta   90.00
_cell.angle_gamma   90.00
#
_symmetry.space_group_name_H-M   'P 1'
#
loop_
_entity.id
_entity.type
_entity.pdbx_description
1 polymer ?
#
loop_
_entity_poly.entity_id
_entity_poly.type
_entity_poly.pdbx_seq_one_letter_code
_entity_poly.pdbx_strand_id
1 'polypeptide(L)'
;MNFLTENKIEQYTDLLTRIEEITTASEQAGESLKEVEKRLSDMALLIKNVTTYQKTTPLYEAYRKARNKEKYRAEHERDIILHEAAARSLKASGITKLPNLAAMQKEYEALQAQKEALYADYGKLKKKVREYDIIKQNIDSILQAECRTANSPLRLTPFFHQIISKPLEILRIYLHNRFIRFVLRTCNLLIFS
;
A
#
# COMPACT_ATOMS: atom_id res chain seq x y z
N MET A 1 19.08 -20.02 8.48
CA MET A 1 17.99 -19.73 9.45
C MET A 1 16.65 -19.94 8.76
N ASN A 2 15.59 -20.26 9.50
CA ASN A 2 14.33 -20.76 8.98
C ASN A 2 13.22 -19.71 9.19
N PHE A 3 12.50 -19.34 8.14
CA PHE A 3 11.53 -18.23 8.14
C PHE A 3 10.44 -18.38 9.21
N LEU A 4 10.08 -19.62 9.53
CA LEU A 4 9.00 -19.96 10.46
C LEU A 4 9.42 -19.75 11.94
N THR A 5 10.67 -20.05 12.30
CA THR A 5 11.18 -19.78 13.66
C THR A 5 11.47 -18.30 13.90
N GLU A 6 11.85 -17.54 12.87
CA GLU A 6 12.03 -16.09 12.98
C GLU A 6 10.71 -15.32 13.15
N ASN A 7 9.60 -15.86 12.62
CA ASN A 7 8.26 -15.25 12.75
C ASN A 7 7.40 -15.88 13.86
N LYS A 8 7.95 -16.78 14.70
CA LYS A 8 7.23 -17.49 15.79
C LYS A 8 5.99 -18.25 15.31
N ILE A 9 6.06 -18.85 14.13
CA ILE A 9 4.97 -19.62 13.55
C ILE A 9 5.18 -21.08 13.97
N GLU A 10 4.57 -21.46 15.09
CA GLU A 10 4.66 -22.82 15.66
C GLU A 10 3.58 -23.73 15.08
N GLN A 11 2.43 -23.16 14.69
CA GLN A 11 1.30 -23.88 14.09
C GLN A 11 0.81 -23.21 12.79
N TYR A 12 0.15 -24.01 11.94
CA TYR A 12 -0.46 -23.51 10.70
C TYR A 12 -1.54 -22.46 10.95
N THR A 13 -2.24 -22.54 12.09
CA THR A 13 -3.18 -21.51 12.53
C THR A 13 -2.50 -20.16 12.75
N ASP A 14 -1.29 -20.15 13.33
CA ASP A 14 -0.53 -18.93 13.57
C ASP A 14 -0.10 -18.26 12.26
N LEU A 15 0.19 -19.07 11.23
CA LEU A 15 0.47 -18.58 9.88
C LEU A 15 -0.74 -17.86 9.28
N LEU A 16 -1.95 -18.43 9.41
CA LEU A 16 -3.18 -17.82 8.90
C LEU A 16 -3.50 -16.51 9.63
N THR A 17 -3.39 -16.51 10.97
CA THR A 17 -3.57 -15.28 11.76
C THR A 17 -2.58 -14.21 11.34
N ARG A 18 -1.31 -14.58 11.11
CA ARG A 18 -0.29 -13.62 10.69
C ARG A 18 -0.52 -13.07 9.28
N ILE A 19 -1.03 -13.89 8.36
CA ILE A 19 -1.47 -13.47 7.03
C ILE A 19 -2.61 -12.45 7.14
N GLU A 20 -3.61 -12.75 7.97
CA GLU A 20 -4.76 -11.88 8.17
C GLU A 20 -4.32 -10.53 8.76
N GLU A 21 -3.51 -10.54 9.82
CA GLU A 21 -2.94 -9.32 10.42
C GLU A 21 -2.18 -8.45 9.41
N ILE A 22 -1.29 -9.05 8.61
CA ILE A 22 -0.49 -8.32 7.63
C ILE A 22 -1.36 -7.81 6.47
N THR A 23 -2.38 -8.57 6.08
CA THR A 23 -3.33 -8.17 5.03
C THR A 23 -4.17 -6.99 5.50
N THR A 24 -4.77 -7.08 6.69
CA THR A 24 -5.52 -5.97 7.31
C THR A 24 -4.64 -4.74 7.49
N ALA A 25 -3.40 -4.90 7.97
CA ALA A 25 -2.46 -3.78 8.08
C ALA A 25 -2.13 -3.15 6.71
N SER A 26 -2.01 -3.97 5.65
CA SER A 26 -1.80 -3.49 4.29
C SER A 26 -3.02 -2.72 3.76
N GLU A 27 -4.24 -3.18 4.05
CA GLU A 27 -5.48 -2.50 3.67
C GLU A 27 -5.62 -1.15 4.38
N GLN A 28 -5.43 -1.12 5.70
CA GLN A 28 -5.45 0.10 6.50
C GLN A 28 -4.40 1.12 6.05
N ALA A 29 -3.19 0.66 5.70
CA ALA A 29 -2.14 1.51 5.14
C ALA A 29 -2.58 2.08 3.77
N GLY A 30 -3.25 1.29 2.95
CA GLY A 30 -3.82 1.74 1.67
C GLY A 30 -4.93 2.78 1.83
N GLU A 31 -5.82 2.62 2.82
CA GLU A 31 -6.85 3.61 3.16
C GLU A 31 -6.25 4.91 3.68
N SER A 32 -5.28 4.82 4.59
CA SER A 32 -4.55 5.97 5.12
C SER A 32 -3.86 6.76 4.00
N LEU A 33 -3.27 6.04 3.03
CA LEU A 33 -2.65 6.67 1.86
C LEU A 33 -3.68 7.43 1.02
N LYS A 34 -4.84 6.84 0.74
CA LYS A 34 -5.94 7.50 0.01
C LYS A 34 -6.42 8.76 0.72
N GLU A 35 -6.53 8.72 2.05
CA GLU A 35 -6.95 9.89 2.83
C GLU A 35 -5.93 11.03 2.74
N VAL A 36 -4.63 10.73 2.90
CA VAL A 36 -3.55 11.72 2.77
C VAL A 36 -3.51 12.30 1.35
N GLU A 37 -3.69 11.48 0.32
CA GLU A 37 -3.77 11.95 -1.06
C GLU A 37 -4.95 12.89 -1.31
N LYS A 38 -6.11 12.57 -0.74
CA LYS A 38 -7.28 13.44 -0.80
C LYS A 38 -6.99 14.78 -0.12
N ARG A 39 -6.47 14.76 1.11
CA ARG A 39 -6.10 15.98 1.85
C ARG A 39 -5.07 16.82 1.12
N LEU A 40 -4.08 16.20 0.47
CA LEU A 40 -3.11 16.90 -0.38
C LEU A 40 -3.80 17.62 -1.56
N SER A 41 -4.73 16.95 -2.24
CA SER A 41 -5.47 17.56 -3.35
C SER A 41 -6.35 18.73 -2.91
N ASP A 42 -7.06 18.57 -1.78
CA ASP A 42 -7.91 19.61 -1.20
C ASP A 42 -7.06 20.82 -0.79
N MET A 43 -5.91 20.57 -0.16
CA MET A 43 -4.98 21.62 0.27
C MET A 43 -4.34 22.34 -0.92
N ALA A 44 -3.93 21.62 -1.96
CA ALA A 44 -3.39 22.22 -3.19
C ALA A 44 -4.41 23.15 -3.86
N LEU A 45 -5.67 22.71 -3.96
CA LEU A 45 -6.75 23.52 -4.49
C LEU A 45 -6.98 24.76 -3.62
N LEU A 46 -6.95 24.60 -2.30
CA LEU A 46 -7.10 25.72 -1.38
C LEU A 46 -5.97 26.73 -1.50
N ILE A 47 -4.70 26.29 -1.55
CA ILE A 47 -3.53 27.15 -1.77
C ILE A 47 -3.68 27.93 -3.08
N LYS A 48 -4.11 27.27 -4.16
CA LYS A 48 -4.34 27.91 -5.46
C LYS A 48 -5.41 29.00 -5.37
N ASN A 49 -6.53 28.73 -4.70
CA ASN A 49 -7.61 29.70 -4.55
C ASN A 49 -7.18 30.88 -3.68
N VAL A 50 -6.51 30.64 -2.55
CA VAL A 50 -5.97 31.70 -1.68
C VAL A 50 -4.97 32.57 -2.46
N THR A 51 -4.02 31.95 -3.17
CA THR A 51 -3.02 32.67 -3.98
C THR A 51 -3.68 33.52 -5.06
N THR A 52 -4.66 32.96 -5.78
CA THR A 52 -5.40 33.68 -6.84
C THR A 52 -6.18 34.85 -6.25
N TYR A 53 -6.87 34.64 -5.12
CA TYR A 53 -7.60 35.68 -4.43
C TYR A 53 -6.68 36.84 -4.02
N GLN A 54 -5.56 36.54 -3.34
CA GLN A 54 -4.61 37.55 -2.87
C GLN A 54 -4.00 38.33 -4.05
N LYS A 55 -3.61 37.66 -5.13
CA LYS A 55 -3.05 38.32 -6.33
C LYS A 55 -4.04 39.24 -7.04
N THR A 56 -5.31 38.85 -7.09
CA THR A 56 -6.37 39.61 -7.78
C THR A 56 -7.06 40.65 -6.89
N THR A 57 -6.86 40.61 -5.57
CA THR A 57 -7.42 41.57 -4.61
C THR A 57 -7.12 43.04 -4.96
N PRO A 58 -5.86 43.47 -5.24
CA PRO A 58 -5.60 44.88 -5.52
C PRO A 58 -6.31 45.38 -6.80
N LEU A 59 -6.40 44.53 -7.83
CA LEU A 59 -7.14 44.82 -9.05
C LEU A 59 -8.64 44.92 -8.78
N TYR A 60 -9.19 44.01 -7.99
CA TYR A 60 -10.60 44.02 -7.63
C TYR A 60 -10.98 45.23 -6.74
N GLU A 61 -10.08 45.66 -5.86
CA GLU A 61 -10.25 46.89 -5.09
C GLU A 61 -10.23 48.14 -5.98
N ALA A 62 -9.36 48.19 -6.98
CA ALA A 62 -9.33 49.25 -7.98
C ALA A 62 -10.62 49.26 -8.82
N TYR A 63 -11.10 48.10 -9.26
CA TYR A 63 -12.41 47.93 -9.90
C TYR A 63 -13.54 48.49 -9.04
N ARG A 64 -13.54 48.21 -7.73
CA ARG A 64 -14.60 48.67 -6.81
C ARG A 64 -14.64 50.19 -6.68
N LYS A 65 -13.48 50.85 -6.79
CA LYS A 65 -13.29 52.30 -6.70
C LYS A 65 -13.39 53.01 -8.06
N ALA A 66 -13.39 52.28 -9.17
CA ALA A 66 -13.41 52.86 -10.51
C ALA A 66 -14.71 53.63 -10.78
N ARG A 67 -14.58 54.81 -11.42
CA ARG A 67 -15.72 55.67 -11.78
C ARG A 67 -16.58 55.05 -12.90
N ASN A 68 -15.97 54.33 -13.84
CA ASN A 68 -16.66 53.59 -14.89
C ASN A 68 -16.36 52.10 -14.76
N LYS A 69 -17.24 51.39 -14.04
CA LYS A 69 -17.06 49.96 -13.71
C LYS A 69 -17.22 49.06 -14.93
N GLU A 70 -18.12 49.37 -15.86
CA GLU A 70 -18.33 48.53 -17.05
C GLU A 70 -17.09 48.51 -17.94
N LYS A 71 -16.50 49.69 -18.19
CA LYS A 71 -15.26 49.78 -18.97
C LYS A 71 -14.10 49.05 -18.29
N TYR A 72 -13.93 49.26 -16.97
CA TYR A 72 -12.88 48.56 -16.21
C TYR A 72 -13.09 47.04 -16.20
N ARG A 73 -14.35 46.59 -16.14
CA ARG A 73 -14.69 45.16 -16.21
C ARG A 73 -14.34 44.57 -17.57
N ALA A 74 -14.63 45.26 -18.66
CA ALA A 74 -14.28 44.79 -20.00
C ALA A 74 -12.75 44.71 -20.20
N GLU A 75 -12.00 45.66 -19.64
CA GLU A 75 -10.53 45.69 -19.73
C GLU A 75 -9.85 44.61 -18.86
N HIS A 76 -10.44 44.28 -17.70
CA HIS A 76 -9.87 43.35 -16.72
C HIS A 76 -10.76 42.11 -16.46
N GLU A 77 -11.53 41.70 -17.47
CA GLU A 77 -12.60 40.71 -17.31
C GLU A 77 -12.09 39.38 -16.73
N ARG A 78 -10.96 38.89 -17.24
CA ARG A 78 -10.35 37.64 -16.81
C ARG A 78 -9.98 37.65 -15.32
N ASP A 79 -9.33 38.72 -14.86
CA ASP A 79 -8.85 38.82 -13.47
C ASP A 79 -10.01 38.99 -12.48
N ILE A 80 -11.07 39.70 -12.88
CA ILE A 80 -12.29 39.84 -12.09
C ILE A 80 -13.01 38.50 -11.95
N ILE A 81 -13.16 37.75 -13.05
CA ILE A 81 -13.77 36.41 -13.01
C ILE A 81 -12.96 35.47 -12.10
N LEU A 82 -11.62 35.50 -12.21
CA LEU A 82 -10.73 34.70 -11.37
C LEU A 82 -10.86 35.07 -9.88
N HIS A 83 -10.94 36.36 -9.56
CA HIS A 83 -11.16 36.84 -8.20
C HIS A 83 -12.48 36.32 -7.64
N GLU A 84 -13.57 36.49 -8.38
CA GLU A 84 -14.91 36.08 -7.95
C GLU A 84 -15.04 34.55 -7.82
N ALA A 85 -14.38 33.80 -8.70
CA ALA A 85 -14.33 32.33 -8.60
C ALA A 85 -13.56 31.89 -7.34
N ALA A 86 -12.38 32.45 -7.11
CA ALA A 86 -11.59 32.17 -5.91
C ALA A 86 -12.33 32.55 -4.63
N ALA A 87 -12.97 33.73 -4.59
CA ALA A 87 -13.76 34.20 -3.47
C ALA A 87 -14.95 33.26 -3.15
N ARG A 88 -15.65 32.78 -4.18
CA ARG A 88 -16.75 31.82 -4.02
C ARG A 88 -16.25 30.49 -3.46
N SER A 89 -15.14 29.97 -3.97
CA SER A 89 -14.54 28.73 -3.46
C SER A 89 -14.11 28.86 -2.00
N LEU A 90 -13.44 29.95 -1.62
CA LEU A 90 -13.04 30.20 -0.23
C LEU A 90 -14.24 30.31 0.72
N LYS A 91 -15.32 30.97 0.27
CA LYS A 91 -16.57 31.06 1.03
C LYS A 91 -17.24 29.69 1.19
N ALA A 92 -17.24 28.85 0.15
CA ALA A 92 -17.77 27.50 0.20
C ALA A 92 -16.97 26.59 1.16
N SER A 93 -15.65 26.81 1.26
CA SER A 93 -14.79 26.13 2.24
C SER A 93 -14.99 26.59 3.69
N GLY A 94 -15.88 27.55 3.96
CA GLY A 94 -16.17 28.03 5.32
C GLY A 94 -15.06 28.88 5.95
N ILE A 95 -14.09 29.32 5.15
CA ILE A 95 -12.93 30.07 5.64
C ILE A 95 -13.32 31.51 5.88
N THR A 96 -13.36 31.92 7.15
CA THR A 96 -13.70 33.28 7.57
C THR A 96 -12.48 34.22 7.63
N LYS A 97 -11.28 33.66 7.76
CA LYS A 97 -10.00 34.38 7.76
C LYS A 97 -9.04 33.76 6.76
N LEU A 98 -8.46 34.59 5.89
CA LEU A 98 -7.46 34.14 4.92
C LEU A 98 -6.29 33.46 5.64
N PRO A 99 -6.00 32.18 5.34
CA PRO A 99 -4.88 31.49 5.94
C PRO A 99 -3.56 32.08 5.43
N ASN A 100 -2.50 31.93 6.22
CA ASN A 100 -1.16 32.31 5.81
C ASN A 100 -0.63 31.31 4.77
N LEU A 101 -0.36 31.77 3.54
CA LEU A 101 0.19 30.94 2.46
C LEU A 101 1.46 30.19 2.86
N ALA A 102 2.37 30.83 3.61
CA ALA A 102 3.60 30.19 4.03
C ALA A 102 3.35 29.03 5.01
N ALA A 103 2.34 29.16 5.88
CA ALA A 103 1.95 28.09 6.79
C ALA A 103 1.29 26.93 6.02
N MET A 104 0.42 27.26 5.06
CA MET A 104 -0.22 26.27 4.19
C MET A 104 0.80 25.49 3.36
N GLN A 105 1.81 26.17 2.83
CA GLN A 105 2.88 25.54 2.04
C GLN A 105 3.69 24.57 2.90
N LYS A 106 4.02 24.94 4.14
CA LYS A 106 4.70 24.04 5.10
C LYS A 106 3.85 22.82 5.44
N GLU A 107 2.56 22.99 5.66
CA GLU A 107 1.64 21.88 5.93
C GLU A 107 1.52 20.94 4.72
N TYR A 108 1.46 21.50 3.52
CA TYR A 108 1.49 20.74 2.27
C TYR A 108 2.77 19.91 2.13
N GLU A 109 3.94 20.51 2.41
CA GLU A 109 5.23 19.80 2.40
C GLU A 109 5.30 18.69 3.46
N ALA A 110 4.75 18.94 4.66
CA ALA A 110 4.67 17.93 5.71
C ALA A 110 3.76 16.75 5.31
N LEU A 111 2.60 17.03 4.70
CA LEU A 111 1.70 16.00 4.17
C LEU A 111 2.34 15.21 3.02
N GLN A 112 3.14 15.87 2.18
CA GLN A 112 3.87 15.22 1.11
C GLN A 112 4.93 14.25 1.66
N ALA A 113 5.69 14.66 2.68
CA ALA A 113 6.63 13.79 3.37
C ALA A 113 5.92 12.60 4.06
N GLN A 114 4.75 12.85 4.67
CA GLN A 114 3.94 11.79 5.27
C GLN A 114 3.46 10.79 4.21
N LYS A 115 3.02 11.26 3.04
CA LYS A 115 2.63 10.40 1.91
C LYS A 115 3.79 9.50 1.50
N GLU A 116 4.99 10.05 1.35
CA GLU A 116 6.17 9.28 0.94
C GLU A 116 6.55 8.21 1.96
N ALA A 117 6.49 8.54 3.25
CA ALA A 117 6.72 7.57 4.32
C ALA A 117 5.67 6.43 4.29
N LEU A 118 4.39 6.78 4.18
CA LEU A 118 3.30 5.80 4.08
C LEU A 118 3.43 4.92 2.84
N TYR A 119 3.87 5.48 1.70
CA TYR A 119 4.08 4.73 0.47
C TYR A 119 5.20 3.70 0.61
N ALA A 120 6.29 4.08 1.30
CA ALA A 120 7.38 3.16 1.60
C ALA A 120 6.93 2.01 2.51
N ASP A 121 6.14 2.30 3.54
CA ASP A 121 5.66 1.29 4.49
C ASP A 121 4.58 0.38 3.87
N TYR A 122 3.65 0.94 3.10
CA TYR A 122 2.71 0.16 2.30
C TYR A 122 3.43 -0.78 1.31
N GLY A 123 4.50 -0.30 0.66
CA GLY A 123 5.33 -1.12 -0.23
C GLY A 123 6.00 -2.30 0.50
N LYS A 124 6.44 -2.12 1.74
CA LYS A 124 6.99 -3.20 2.58
C LYS A 124 5.91 -4.21 2.98
N LEU A 125 4.74 -3.72 3.41
CA LEU A 125 3.61 -4.57 3.80
C LEU A 125 3.14 -5.44 2.63
N LYS A 126 3.02 -4.86 1.43
CA LYS A 126 2.62 -5.60 0.22
C LYS A 126 3.62 -6.71 -0.17
N LYS A 127 4.92 -6.48 0.05
CA LYS A 127 5.94 -7.53 -0.14
C LYS A 127 5.75 -8.67 0.87
N LYS A 128 5.53 -8.33 2.15
CA LYS A 128 5.24 -9.32 3.19
C LYS A 128 3.99 -10.13 2.87
N VAL A 129 2.86 -9.50 2.52
CA VAL A 129 1.64 -10.23 2.11
C VAL A 129 1.98 -11.28 1.04
N ARG A 130 2.71 -10.89 -0.01
CA ARG A 130 3.10 -11.81 -1.09
C ARG A 130 4.00 -12.95 -0.62
N GLU A 131 4.98 -12.68 0.23
CA GLU A 131 5.86 -13.71 0.80
C GLU A 131 5.06 -14.73 1.61
N TYR A 132 4.15 -14.25 2.45
CA TYR A 132 3.28 -15.10 3.25
C TYR A 132 2.28 -15.91 2.40
N ASP A 133 1.73 -15.32 1.33
CA ASP A 133 0.87 -16.03 0.38
C ASP A 133 1.60 -17.18 -0.32
N ILE A 134 2.86 -16.96 -0.73
CA ILE A 134 3.69 -18.01 -1.34
C ILE A 134 3.95 -19.14 -0.35
N ILE A 135 4.23 -18.81 0.92
CA ILE A 135 4.45 -19.81 1.98
C ILE A 135 3.17 -20.62 2.21
N LYS A 136 2.01 -19.96 2.26
CA LYS A 136 0.71 -20.62 2.37
C LYS A 136 0.48 -21.57 1.20
N GLN A 137 0.67 -21.13 -0.05
CA GLN A 137 0.51 -21.96 -1.24
C GLN A 137 1.44 -23.18 -1.24
N ASN A 138 2.69 -23.01 -0.79
CA ASN A 138 3.65 -24.11 -0.68
C ASN A 138 3.19 -25.14 0.36
N ILE A 139 2.72 -24.70 1.53
CA ILE A 139 2.22 -25.60 2.58
C ILE A 139 0.95 -26.30 2.11
N ASP A 140 0.00 -25.58 1.51
CA ASP A 140 -1.23 -26.14 0.98
C ASP A 140 -0.96 -27.20 -0.09
N SER A 141 0.05 -26.98 -0.95
CA SER A 141 0.47 -27.95 -1.97
C SER A 141 1.08 -29.22 -1.37
N ILE A 142 1.87 -29.09 -0.31
CA ILE A 142 2.43 -30.23 0.44
C ILE A 142 1.30 -31.02 1.11
N LEU A 143 0.39 -30.34 1.81
CA LEU A 143 -0.77 -30.95 2.46
C LEU A 143 -1.65 -31.69 1.46
N GLN A 144 -1.90 -31.11 0.29
CA GLN A 144 -2.69 -31.76 -0.78
C GLN A 144 -1.96 -32.98 -1.37
N ALA A 145 -0.64 -32.91 -1.53
CA ALA A 145 0.17 -34.05 -2.00
C ALA A 145 0.19 -35.19 -0.95
N GLU A 146 0.25 -34.86 0.33
CA GLU A 146 0.12 -35.82 1.43
C GLU A 146 -1.28 -36.44 1.49
N CYS A 147 -2.35 -35.66 1.33
CA CYS A 147 -3.71 -36.19 1.23
C CYS A 147 -3.92 -37.10 0.00
N ARG A 148 -3.29 -36.80 -1.14
CA ARG A 148 -3.34 -37.68 -2.34
C ARG A 148 -2.57 -38.99 -2.15
N THR A 149 -1.51 -38.98 -1.34
CA THR A 149 -0.71 -40.18 -1.03
C THR A 149 -1.26 -40.96 0.17
N ALA A 150 -2.08 -40.32 1.02
CA ALA A 150 -2.78 -40.91 2.17
C ALA A 150 -4.00 -41.78 1.82
N ASN A 151 -4.33 -41.96 0.53
CA ASN A 151 -5.12 -43.11 0.08
C ASN A 151 -4.34 -44.44 0.14
N SER A 152 -3.16 -44.44 0.75
CA SER A 152 -2.49 -45.63 1.26
C SER A 152 -2.26 -45.50 2.78
N PRO A 153 -2.51 -46.56 3.58
CA PRO A 153 -2.78 -46.44 5.01
C PRO A 153 -1.50 -46.35 5.83
N LEU A 154 -0.82 -45.21 5.89
CA LEU A 154 0.28 -45.01 6.84
C LEU A 154 0.33 -43.58 7.43
N ARG A 155 -0.24 -43.47 8.65
CA ARG A 155 0.08 -42.57 9.77
C ARG A 155 0.73 -41.21 9.46
N LEU A 156 -0.10 -40.17 9.40
CA LEU A 156 0.34 -38.77 9.60
C LEU A 156 0.27 -38.44 11.09
N THR A 157 1.42 -38.29 11.77
CA THR A 157 1.52 -37.47 13.00
C THR A 157 2.95 -37.15 13.48
N PRO A 158 4.06 -37.80 13.07
CA PRO A 158 5.39 -37.34 13.54
C PRO A 158 6.19 -36.50 12.51
N PHE A 159 5.80 -36.44 11.23
CA PHE A 159 6.65 -35.83 10.19
C PHE A 159 6.45 -34.32 9.98
N PHE A 160 5.34 -33.75 10.45
CA PHE A 160 5.04 -32.32 10.27
C PHE A 160 6.14 -31.43 10.88
N HIS A 161 6.64 -31.80 12.06
CA HIS A 161 7.75 -31.11 12.73
C HIS A 161 9.09 -31.21 11.97
N GLN A 162 9.32 -32.27 11.20
CA GLN A 162 10.60 -32.53 10.56
C GLN A 162 10.75 -31.83 9.20
N ILE A 163 9.63 -31.50 8.55
CA ILE A 163 9.58 -30.72 7.31
C ILE A 163 9.77 -29.23 7.61
N ILE A 164 9.14 -28.76 8.69
CA ILE A 164 9.17 -27.35 9.12
C ILE A 164 10.56 -26.93 9.60
N SER A 165 11.38 -27.84 10.14
CA SER A 165 12.68 -27.50 10.76
C SER A 165 13.88 -27.43 9.79
N LYS A 166 13.75 -27.82 8.51
CA LYS A 166 14.89 -27.86 7.58
C LYS A 166 14.96 -26.59 6.72
N PRO A 167 16.12 -25.92 6.60
CA PRO A 167 16.27 -24.74 5.74
C PRO A 167 15.96 -25.08 4.27
N LEU A 168 15.42 -24.09 3.54
CA LEU A 168 14.92 -24.21 2.15
C LEU A 168 15.88 -24.94 1.19
N GLU A 169 17.19 -24.76 1.35
CA GLU A 169 18.21 -25.49 0.56
C GLU A 169 18.26 -26.99 0.86
N ILE A 170 18.10 -27.37 2.13
CA ILE A 170 18.08 -28.79 2.54
C ILE A 170 16.75 -29.43 2.14
N LEU A 171 15.63 -28.70 2.15
CA LEU A 171 14.35 -29.22 1.65
C LEU A 171 14.45 -29.53 0.15
N ARG A 172 15.15 -28.71 -0.62
CA ARG A 172 15.44 -28.96 -2.04
C ARG A 172 16.27 -30.23 -2.24
N ILE A 173 17.32 -30.44 -1.44
CA ILE A 173 18.15 -31.66 -1.48
C ILE A 173 17.37 -32.90 -1.01
N TYR A 174 16.54 -32.76 0.02
CA TYR A 174 15.75 -33.86 0.59
C TYR A 174 14.64 -34.30 -0.37
N LEU A 175 13.95 -33.34 -1.00
CA LEU A 175 12.98 -33.60 -2.06
C LEU A 175 13.68 -34.17 -3.30
N HIS A 176 14.85 -33.67 -3.70
CA HIS A 176 15.61 -34.19 -4.84
C HIS A 176 16.11 -35.63 -4.59
N ASN A 177 16.69 -35.93 -3.44
CA ASN A 177 17.12 -37.30 -3.09
C ASN A 177 15.95 -38.27 -2.92
N ARG A 178 14.82 -37.83 -2.36
CA ARG A 178 13.63 -38.67 -2.21
C ARG A 178 12.92 -38.88 -3.54
N PHE A 179 12.89 -37.87 -4.41
CA PHE A 179 12.39 -37.97 -5.78
C PHE A 179 13.28 -38.87 -6.64
N ILE A 180 14.61 -38.77 -6.55
CA ILE A 180 15.56 -39.68 -7.21
C ILE A 180 15.38 -41.12 -6.72
N ARG A 181 15.29 -41.35 -5.40
CA ARG A 181 15.04 -42.70 -4.86
C ARG A 181 13.66 -43.25 -5.24
N PHE A 182 12.67 -42.40 -5.41
CA PHE A 182 11.34 -42.80 -5.88
C PHE A 182 11.38 -43.17 -7.36
N VAL A 183 12.01 -42.34 -8.20
CA VAL A 183 12.21 -42.60 -9.64
C VAL A 183 13.05 -43.86 -9.89
N LEU A 184 14.12 -44.09 -9.13
CA LEU A 184 14.95 -45.31 -9.20
C LEU A 184 14.20 -46.58 -8.75
N ARG A 185 13.14 -46.45 -7.96
CA ARG A 185 12.35 -47.58 -7.46
C ARG A 185 11.15 -47.89 -8.37
N THR A 186 10.66 -46.91 -9.12
CA THR A 186 9.56 -47.06 -10.08
C THR A 186 10.05 -47.37 -11.50
N CYS A 187 11.24 -46.91 -11.88
CA CYS A 187 11.91 -47.30 -13.11
C CYS A 187 12.81 -48.49 -12.81
N ASN A 188 12.35 -49.69 -13.16
CA ASN A 188 13.07 -50.95 -13.01
C ASN A 188 14.29 -51.03 -13.97
N LEU A 189 15.26 -50.12 -13.82
CA LEU A 189 16.54 -50.14 -14.52
C LEU A 189 17.50 -51.06 -13.76
N LEU A 190 17.30 -52.37 -13.99
CA LEU A 190 18.38 -53.35 -13.94
C LEU A 190 19.43 -52.96 -15.00
N ILE A 191 20.57 -52.38 -14.60
CA ILE A 191 21.81 -52.49 -15.36
C ILE A 191 22.98 -52.70 -14.37
N PHE A 192 23.29 -54.00 -14.23
CA PHE A 192 24.59 -54.66 -14.03
C PHE A 192 25.45 -54.44 -12.77
N SER A 193 25.64 -55.58 -12.08
CA SER A 193 26.82 -56.12 -11.38
C SER A 193 27.50 -55.31 -10.30
#